data_AF-A0A0F4YY56-F1
#
_entry.id   AF-A0A0F4YY56-F1
#
_cell.length_a   1.000
_cell.length_b   1.000
_cell.length_c   1.000
_cell.angle_alpha   90.00
_cell.angle_beta   90.00
_cell.angle_gamma   90.00
#
_symmetry.space_group_name_H-M   'P 1'
#
loop_
_entity.id
_entity.type
_entity.pdbx_description
1 polymer ?
#
loop_
_entity_poly.entity_id
_entity_poly.type
_entity_poly.pdbx_seq_one_letter_code
_entity_poly.pdbx_strand_id
1 'polypeptide(L)'
;DIEEIFLQSLQPFVKDEDYEVISRTAIVRLATGRGGSKAHDIDDFTNAEAEQILALLDRQHKTFPRSQIQLHFEIKVVCEALQGNKKKSRQSSQPPKQSTTDEASSPISSSPPVASTRSNRTGRLLEQHSRRLESIRIAGDFQRQLMERYRCLDDNCTNKNNYCFPDPTDPNLHYNITAAQHEMWANSIASGEATLQQPPYKLIRYWEREQGPITRQSRQPLKQSSLQQTKTAMERLMEMQQQMQEQMLQARMMDQLEAMEEKQERREERNERRQMQREQRELLLQQQQLLLQPHLQSLYNPLRPLLGRQDPPNLSAPLRESTPVRPKSSSPIDANEDDADILAAFFDWKI
;
A
#
# COMPACT_ATOMS: atom_id res chain seq x y z
N ASP A 1 6.08 -19.75 -35.37
CA ASP A 1 6.33 -18.45 -34.74
C ASP A 1 5.31 -18.25 -33.62
N ILE A 2 5.68 -17.76 -32.43
CA ILE A 2 4.71 -17.58 -31.31
C ILE A 2 3.68 -16.50 -31.67
N GLU A 3 4.12 -15.48 -32.40
CA GLU A 3 3.23 -14.43 -32.89
C GLU A 3 2.17 -14.99 -33.84
N GLU A 4 2.56 -15.86 -34.76
CA GLU A 4 1.65 -16.52 -35.69
C GLU A 4 0.65 -17.45 -34.99
N ILE A 5 1.11 -18.24 -34.01
CA ILE A 5 0.24 -19.09 -33.19
C ILE A 5 -0.77 -18.23 -32.42
N PHE A 6 -0.33 -17.08 -31.93
CA PHE A 6 -1.19 -16.14 -31.24
C PHE A 6 -2.26 -15.55 -32.18
N LEU A 7 -1.87 -15.05 -33.35
CA LEU A 7 -2.79 -14.49 -34.34
C LEU A 7 -3.83 -15.52 -34.78
N GLN A 8 -3.42 -16.77 -35.01
CA GLN A 8 -4.32 -17.88 -35.32
C GLN A 8 -5.28 -18.19 -34.16
N SER A 9 -4.81 -18.12 -32.92
CA SER A 9 -5.63 -18.37 -31.73
C SER A 9 -6.63 -17.23 -31.46
N LEU A 10 -6.31 -16.01 -31.88
CA LEU A 10 -7.16 -14.83 -31.71
C LEU A 10 -8.28 -14.77 -32.76
N GLN A 11 -8.00 -15.21 -33.99
CA GLN A 11 -8.90 -15.11 -35.14
C GLN A 11 -10.36 -15.57 -34.89
N PRO A 12 -10.63 -16.70 -34.18
CA PRO A 12 -12.00 -17.13 -33.88
C PRO A 12 -12.81 -16.14 -33.03
N PHE A 13 -12.14 -15.29 -32.25
CA PHE A 13 -12.76 -14.37 -31.30
C PHE A 13 -13.06 -12.99 -31.91
N VAL A 14 -12.22 -12.52 -32.82
CA VAL A 14 -12.34 -11.20 -33.45
C VAL A 14 -13.14 -11.23 -34.76
N LYS A 15 -13.37 -12.40 -35.38
CA LYS A 15 -14.30 -12.59 -36.52
C LYS A 15 -14.19 -11.52 -37.62
N ASP A 16 -12.96 -11.23 -38.04
CA ASP A 16 -12.60 -10.25 -39.08
C ASP A 16 -12.86 -8.77 -38.73
N GLU A 17 -13.17 -8.45 -37.46
CA GLU A 17 -13.20 -7.06 -37.00
C GLU A 17 -11.81 -6.57 -36.58
N ASP A 18 -11.59 -5.28 -36.77
CA ASP A 18 -10.39 -4.61 -36.28
C ASP A 18 -10.28 -4.74 -34.77
N TYR A 19 -9.06 -5.00 -34.28
CA TYR A 19 -8.78 -5.12 -32.86
C TYR A 19 -7.49 -4.38 -32.50
N GLU A 20 -7.46 -3.85 -31.27
CA GLU A 20 -6.29 -3.19 -30.69
C GLU A 20 -5.72 -4.07 -29.58
N VAL A 21 -4.41 -4.34 -29.63
CA VAL A 21 -3.71 -5.06 -28.56
C VAL A 21 -3.32 -4.07 -27.46
N ILE A 22 -3.91 -4.23 -26.27
CA ILE A 22 -3.70 -3.36 -25.10
C ILE A 22 -2.42 -3.74 -24.36
N SER A 23 -2.19 -5.04 -24.18
CA SER A 23 -1.07 -5.56 -23.40
C SER A 23 -0.75 -6.99 -23.81
N ARG A 24 0.54 -7.32 -23.78
CA ARG A 24 1.05 -8.69 -23.92
C ARG A 24 1.91 -8.96 -22.69
N THR A 25 1.74 -10.11 -22.05
CA THR A 25 2.46 -10.45 -20.81
C THR A 25 2.85 -11.91 -20.83
N ALA A 26 4.14 -12.20 -20.62
CA ALA A 26 4.63 -13.53 -20.30
C ALA A 26 4.59 -13.76 -18.79
N ILE A 27 4.02 -14.88 -18.37
CA ILE A 27 3.86 -15.27 -16.97
C ILE A 27 4.57 -16.62 -16.77
N VAL A 28 5.66 -16.58 -16.01
CA VAL A 28 6.41 -17.75 -15.57
C VAL A 28 5.93 -18.15 -14.18
N ARG A 29 5.45 -19.38 -14.03
CA ARG A 29 5.05 -19.93 -12.73
C ARG A 29 5.44 -21.38 -12.59
N LEU A 30 5.63 -21.83 -11.36
CA LEU A 30 5.84 -23.24 -11.06
C LEU A 30 4.49 -23.96 -11.07
N ALA A 31 4.45 -25.17 -11.63
CA ALA A 31 3.22 -25.98 -11.69
C ALA A 31 2.66 -26.27 -10.28
N THR A 32 3.53 -26.33 -9.28
CA THR A 32 3.20 -26.53 -7.87
C THR A 32 2.67 -25.28 -7.17
N GLY A 33 2.77 -24.10 -7.80
CA GLY A 33 2.42 -22.79 -7.21
C GLY A 33 3.38 -22.30 -6.11
N ARG A 34 4.28 -23.15 -5.61
CA ARG A 34 5.29 -22.78 -4.63
C ARG A 34 6.37 -21.97 -5.33
N GLY A 35 6.57 -20.70 -4.96
CA GLY A 35 7.58 -19.81 -5.58
C GLY A 35 6.99 -18.59 -6.31
N GLY A 36 5.66 -18.48 -6.36
CA GLY A 36 4.96 -17.34 -6.95
C GLY A 36 5.03 -17.29 -8.48
N SER A 37 4.35 -16.31 -9.06
CA SER A 37 4.40 -16.01 -10.50
C SER A 37 5.31 -14.82 -10.78
N LYS A 38 6.09 -14.90 -11.86
CA LYS A 38 6.87 -13.78 -12.40
C LYS A 38 6.25 -13.38 -13.73
N ALA A 39 5.77 -12.15 -13.81
CA ALA A 39 5.21 -11.58 -15.02
C ALA A 39 6.23 -10.65 -15.67
N HIS A 40 6.24 -10.65 -17.00
CA HIS A 40 7.05 -9.78 -17.85
C HIS A 40 6.17 -9.22 -18.95
N ASP A 41 5.98 -7.91 -18.96
CA ASP A 41 5.19 -7.24 -19.98
C ASP A 41 6.04 -7.10 -21.24
N ILE A 42 5.45 -7.45 -22.38
CA ILE A 42 6.09 -7.55 -23.68
C ILE A 42 5.51 -6.48 -24.58
N ASP A 43 6.37 -5.62 -25.12
CA ASP A 43 5.93 -4.61 -26.09
C ASP A 43 5.76 -5.24 -27.50
N ASP A 44 6.65 -6.15 -27.90
CA ASP A 44 6.66 -6.84 -29.19
C ASP A 44 7.26 -8.27 -29.13
N PHE A 45 7.11 -9.06 -30.18
CA PHE A 45 7.68 -10.41 -30.25
C PHE A 45 9.13 -10.41 -30.76
N THR A 46 9.97 -9.49 -30.27
CA THR A 46 11.38 -9.44 -30.66
C THR A 46 12.24 -10.51 -29.96
N ASN A 47 13.39 -10.81 -30.55
CA ASN A 47 14.38 -11.70 -29.94
C ASN A 47 14.87 -11.19 -28.57
N ALA A 48 14.92 -9.87 -28.36
CA ALA A 48 15.32 -9.29 -27.08
C ALA A 48 14.32 -9.64 -25.97
N GLU A 49 13.03 -9.62 -26.26
CA GLU A 49 11.98 -10.03 -25.32
C GLU A 49 12.02 -11.55 -25.07
N ALA A 50 12.32 -12.35 -26.09
CA ALA A 50 12.54 -13.78 -25.93
C ALA A 50 13.71 -14.10 -24.97
N GLU A 51 14.84 -13.39 -25.09
CA GLU A 51 15.98 -13.56 -24.18
C GLU A 51 15.63 -13.18 -22.73
N GLN A 52 14.84 -12.14 -22.52
CA GLN A 52 14.36 -11.76 -21.18
C GLN A 52 13.48 -12.84 -20.56
N ILE A 53 12.57 -13.44 -21.33
CA ILE A 53 11.71 -14.53 -20.88
C ILE A 53 12.54 -15.78 -20.56
N LEU A 54 13.53 -16.11 -21.40
CA LEU A 54 14.46 -17.22 -21.13
C LEU A 54 15.26 -16.98 -19.85
N ALA A 55 15.74 -15.76 -19.61
CA ALA A 55 16.44 -15.42 -18.38
C ALA A 55 15.53 -15.57 -17.14
N LEU A 56 14.23 -15.29 -17.25
CA LEU A 56 13.26 -15.54 -16.17
C LEU A 56 13.03 -17.02 -15.92
N LEU A 57 12.94 -17.83 -16.97
CA LEU A 57 12.84 -19.28 -16.88
C LEU A 57 14.08 -19.88 -16.21
N ASP A 58 15.27 -19.46 -16.63
CA ASP A 58 16.54 -19.93 -16.07
C ASP A 58 16.68 -19.59 -14.59
N ARG A 59 16.29 -18.37 -14.19
CA ARG A 59 16.28 -17.97 -12.78
C ARG A 59 15.35 -18.87 -11.97
N GLN A 60 14.14 -19.12 -12.47
CA GLN A 60 13.21 -20.00 -11.78
C GLN A 60 13.69 -21.45 -11.73
N HIS A 61 14.31 -21.94 -12.80
CA HIS A 61 14.88 -23.28 -12.85
C HIS A 61 16.05 -23.43 -11.88
N LYS A 62 16.93 -22.44 -11.77
CA LYS A 62 18.02 -22.44 -10.79
C LYS A 62 17.51 -22.47 -9.35
N THR A 63 16.42 -21.73 -9.06
CA THR A 63 15.82 -21.73 -7.72
C THR A 63 15.05 -23.02 -7.42
N PHE A 64 14.41 -23.63 -8.43
CA PHE A 64 13.56 -24.82 -8.27
C PHE A 64 13.89 -25.92 -9.31
N PRO A 65 15.08 -26.54 -9.24
CA PRO A 65 15.63 -27.40 -10.29
C PRO A 65 14.88 -28.71 -10.54
N ARG A 66 14.03 -29.13 -9.60
CA ARG A 66 13.20 -30.35 -9.72
C ARG A 66 11.73 -30.06 -10.00
N SER A 67 11.36 -28.80 -10.19
CA SER A 67 9.98 -28.39 -10.37
C SER A 67 9.66 -28.15 -11.83
N GLN A 68 8.45 -28.52 -12.24
CA GLN A 68 7.95 -28.19 -13.56
C GLN A 68 7.61 -26.69 -13.63
N ILE A 69 8.20 -25.99 -14.59
CA ILE A 69 7.94 -24.57 -14.86
C ILE A 69 6.93 -24.48 -16.01
N GLN A 70 5.96 -23.58 -15.88
CA GLN A 70 4.97 -23.27 -16.90
C GLN A 70 5.17 -21.81 -17.34
N LEU A 71 5.25 -21.62 -18.65
CA LEU A 71 5.20 -20.31 -19.29
C LEU A 71 3.80 -20.12 -19.89
N HIS A 72 3.13 -19.05 -19.51
CA HIS A 72 1.83 -18.64 -20.03
C HIS A 72 1.98 -17.28 -20.71
N PHE A 73 1.37 -17.11 -21.89
CA PHE A 73 1.27 -15.81 -22.53
C PHE A 73 -0.17 -15.31 -22.40
N GLU A 74 -0.33 -14.09 -21.87
CA GLU A 74 -1.61 -13.41 -21.74
C GLU A 74 -1.61 -12.20 -22.67
N ILE A 75 -2.65 -12.06 -23.50
CA ILE A 75 -2.82 -10.90 -24.36
C ILE A 75 -4.22 -10.34 -24.17
N LYS A 76 -4.29 -9.03 -23.96
CA LYS A 76 -5.54 -8.29 -23.83
C LYS A 76 -5.77 -7.52 -25.10
N VAL A 77 -6.92 -7.74 -25.71
CA VAL A 77 -7.35 -7.03 -26.91
C VAL A 77 -8.65 -6.28 -26.66
N VAL A 78 -8.79 -5.11 -27.30
CA VAL A 78 -10.07 -4.43 -27.49
C VAL A 78 -10.56 -4.76 -28.88
N CYS A 79 -11.80 -5.23 -29.00
CA CYS A 79 -12.47 -5.45 -30.27
C CYS A 79 -13.95 -5.05 -30.12
N GLU A 80 -14.53 -4.38 -31.12
CA GLU A 80 -15.92 -3.91 -31.07
C GLU A 80 -16.91 -5.08 -30.96
N ALA A 81 -16.66 -6.20 -31.65
CA ALA A 81 -17.41 -7.46 -31.55
C ALA A 81 -17.49 -7.99 -30.11
N LEU A 82 -16.46 -7.75 -29.29
CA LEU A 82 -16.42 -8.17 -27.89
C LEU A 82 -17.12 -7.17 -26.95
N GLN A 83 -17.34 -5.93 -27.40
CA GLN A 83 -18.02 -4.88 -26.63
C GLN A 83 -19.55 -4.87 -26.82
N GLY A 84 -20.06 -5.43 -27.92
CA GLY A 84 -21.50 -5.46 -28.26
C GLY A 84 -22.41 -6.17 -27.25
N ASN A 85 -21.88 -7.07 -26.42
CA ASN A 85 -22.67 -7.85 -25.47
C ASN A 85 -22.87 -7.19 -24.08
N LYS A 86 -22.41 -5.95 -23.87
CA LYS A 86 -22.51 -5.27 -22.55
C LYS A 86 -23.57 -4.18 -22.41
N LYS A 87 -24.44 -3.94 -23.41
CA LYS A 87 -25.46 -2.86 -23.35
C LYS A 87 -26.91 -3.34 -23.47
N LYS A 88 -27.42 -3.96 -22.39
CA LYS A 88 -28.86 -3.94 -22.03
C LYS A 88 -29.04 -3.93 -20.51
N SER A 89 -28.51 -2.94 -19.81
CA SER A 89 -29.09 -2.50 -18.54
C SER A 89 -28.44 -1.19 -18.10
N ARG A 90 -29.08 -0.08 -18.47
CA ARG A 90 -29.28 1.12 -17.65
C ARG A 90 -29.92 2.19 -18.52
N GLN A 91 -31.24 2.21 -18.45
CA GLN A 91 -32.06 3.31 -18.90
C GLN A 91 -31.74 4.57 -18.10
N SER A 92 -31.84 5.69 -18.82
CA SER A 92 -32.42 6.95 -18.35
C SER A 92 -31.62 7.75 -17.31
N SER A 93 -30.92 8.78 -17.80
CA SER A 93 -31.40 10.17 -17.63
C SER A 93 -30.43 11.15 -18.33
N GLN A 94 -30.80 11.59 -19.52
CA GLN A 94 -30.38 12.89 -20.05
C GLN A 94 -31.52 13.89 -19.83
N PRO A 95 -31.19 15.18 -19.64
CA PRO A 95 -31.89 16.26 -20.31
C PRO A 95 -30.93 17.10 -21.20
N PRO A 96 -31.48 17.94 -22.11
CA PRO A 96 -31.09 17.91 -23.51
C PRO A 96 -30.18 19.06 -23.96
N LYS A 97 -29.58 18.83 -25.14
CA LYS A 97 -28.87 19.80 -25.98
C LYS A 97 -29.77 20.96 -26.39
N GLN A 98 -29.26 22.19 -26.33
CA GLN A 98 -29.68 23.28 -27.21
C GLN A 98 -28.71 23.36 -28.40
N SER A 99 -29.31 23.38 -29.57
CA SER A 99 -28.71 23.59 -30.89
C SER A 99 -28.86 25.06 -31.29
N THR A 100 -27.79 25.68 -31.80
CA THR A 100 -27.87 26.65 -32.91
C THR A 100 -26.56 26.61 -33.69
N THR A 101 -26.71 26.59 -35.01
CA THR A 101 -25.73 26.63 -36.09
C THR A 101 -25.18 28.05 -36.31
N ASP A 102 -23.92 28.20 -36.74
CA ASP A 102 -23.53 28.61 -38.12
C ASP A 102 -22.10 29.18 -38.26
N GLU A 103 -21.44 28.66 -39.32
CA GLU A 103 -20.42 29.18 -40.24
C GLU A 103 -19.15 29.98 -39.84
N ALA A 104 -18.01 29.31 -40.15
CA ALA A 104 -16.91 29.72 -41.04
C ALA A 104 -16.12 31.03 -40.82
N SER A 105 -14.83 30.88 -40.47
CA SER A 105 -13.66 31.53 -41.12
C SER A 105 -12.34 31.01 -40.50
N SER A 106 -11.48 30.38 -41.31
CA SER A 106 -10.06 30.08 -41.01
C SER A 106 -9.17 31.24 -41.49
N PRO A 107 -7.83 31.27 -41.30
CA PRO A 107 -6.91 30.55 -40.39
C PRO A 107 -6.01 31.51 -39.55
N ILE A 108 -5.23 31.02 -38.58
CA ILE A 108 -3.80 31.36 -38.33
C ILE A 108 -3.25 30.46 -37.20
N SER A 109 -2.18 29.77 -37.55
CA SER A 109 -1.07 29.22 -36.76
C SER A 109 -0.96 29.63 -35.28
N SER A 110 -0.83 28.66 -34.37
CA SER A 110 0.43 28.42 -33.64
C SER A 110 0.35 27.25 -32.66
N SER A 111 1.24 26.28 -32.90
CA SER A 111 1.88 25.36 -31.93
C SER A 111 1.03 24.26 -31.26
N PRO A 112 1.39 22.97 -31.44
CA PRO A 112 0.91 21.91 -30.57
C PRO A 112 1.52 22.08 -29.17
N PRO A 113 0.78 21.82 -28.08
CA PRO A 113 1.38 21.77 -26.77
C PRO A 113 2.34 20.59 -26.77
N VAL A 114 3.63 20.86 -26.54
CA VAL A 114 4.63 19.82 -26.29
C VAL A 114 4.15 19.06 -25.06
N ALA A 115 3.63 17.86 -25.28
CA ALA A 115 3.26 16.94 -24.22
C ALA A 115 4.48 16.75 -23.32
N SER A 116 4.39 17.28 -22.09
CA SER A 116 5.38 17.07 -21.05
C SER A 116 5.37 15.58 -20.66
N THR A 117 6.22 14.79 -21.31
CA THR A 117 6.38 13.34 -21.11
C THR A 117 7.16 13.00 -19.82
N ARG A 118 7.15 13.89 -18.82
CA ARG A 118 7.97 13.72 -17.60
C ARG A 118 7.18 13.38 -16.33
N SER A 119 5.89 13.07 -16.44
CA SER A 119 5.02 12.77 -15.28
C SER A 119 4.24 11.44 -15.38
N ASN A 120 4.81 10.42 -16.04
CA ASN A 120 4.03 9.19 -16.31
C ASN A 120 4.35 8.02 -15.38
N ARG A 121 5.53 7.96 -14.75
CA ARG A 121 5.90 6.79 -13.92
C ARG A 121 5.19 6.77 -12.57
N THR A 122 5.18 7.90 -11.86
CA THR A 122 4.54 8.02 -10.55
C THR A 122 3.01 7.99 -10.66
N GLY A 123 2.46 8.61 -11.71
CA GLY A 123 1.02 8.57 -12.01
C GLY A 123 0.53 7.16 -12.35
N ARG A 124 1.26 6.42 -13.19
CA ARG A 124 0.95 5.01 -13.49
C ARG A 124 1.06 4.11 -12.26
N LEU A 125 2.04 4.35 -11.38
CA LEU A 125 2.20 3.57 -10.14
C LEU A 125 1.05 3.84 -9.16
N LEU A 126 0.62 5.09 -9.03
CA LEU A 126 -0.54 5.49 -8.21
C LEU A 126 -1.84 4.88 -8.76
N GLU A 127 -2.01 4.87 -10.08
CA GLU A 127 -3.17 4.27 -10.73
C GLU A 127 -3.18 2.73 -10.61
N GLN A 128 -2.02 2.09 -10.72
CA GLN A 128 -1.88 0.66 -10.46
C GLN A 128 -2.21 0.33 -9.00
N HIS A 129 -1.72 1.16 -8.07
CA HIS A 129 -2.00 1.00 -6.65
C HIS A 129 -3.49 1.21 -6.34
N SER A 130 -4.14 2.22 -6.93
CA SER A 130 -5.57 2.46 -6.73
C SER A 130 -6.43 1.34 -7.30
N ARG A 131 -6.11 0.83 -8.49
CA ARG A 131 -6.77 -0.35 -9.08
C ARG A 131 -6.58 -1.59 -8.21
N ARG A 132 -5.39 -1.76 -7.62
CA ARG A 132 -5.11 -2.88 -6.69
C ARG A 132 -5.94 -2.75 -5.42
N LEU A 133 -6.01 -1.57 -4.81
CA LEU A 133 -6.83 -1.32 -3.62
C LEU A 133 -8.32 -1.54 -3.90
N GLU A 134 -8.82 -1.10 -5.05
CA GLU A 134 -10.21 -1.32 -5.43
C GLU A 134 -10.50 -2.81 -5.66
N SER A 135 -9.58 -3.54 -6.29
CA SER A 135 -9.70 -5.00 -6.42
C SER A 135 -9.75 -5.70 -5.06
N ILE A 136 -8.90 -5.30 -4.10
CA ILE A 136 -8.92 -5.83 -2.72
C ILE A 136 -10.26 -5.50 -2.04
N ARG A 137 -10.77 -4.29 -2.22
CA ARG A 137 -12.06 -3.87 -1.66
C ARG A 137 -13.20 -4.73 -2.19
N ILE A 138 -13.26 -4.89 -3.51
CA ILE A 138 -14.26 -5.71 -4.21
C ILE A 138 -14.18 -7.19 -3.77
N ALA A 139 -12.97 -7.76 -3.68
CA ALA A 139 -12.78 -9.11 -3.20
C ALA A 139 -13.24 -9.26 -1.73
N GLY A 140 -12.94 -8.30 -0.87
CA GLY A 140 -13.44 -8.27 0.51
C GLY A 140 -14.97 -8.22 0.59
N ASP A 141 -15.62 -7.46 -0.30
CA ASP A 141 -17.08 -7.43 -0.40
C ASP A 141 -17.66 -8.78 -0.81
N PHE A 142 -17.06 -9.44 -1.82
CA PHE A 142 -17.49 -10.77 -2.23
C PHE A 142 -17.26 -11.84 -1.16
N GLN A 143 -16.16 -11.74 -0.41
CA GLN A 143 -15.90 -12.66 0.69
C GLN A 143 -17.00 -12.58 1.75
N ARG A 144 -17.41 -11.36 2.13
CA ARG A 144 -18.54 -11.17 3.06
C ARG A 144 -19.84 -11.76 2.51
N GLN A 145 -20.16 -11.50 1.25
CA GLN A 145 -21.36 -12.02 0.60
C GLN A 145 -21.37 -13.55 0.54
N LEU A 146 -20.22 -14.18 0.27
CA LEU A 146 -20.08 -15.63 0.28
C LEU A 146 -20.31 -16.20 1.68
N MET A 147 -19.69 -15.61 2.71
CA MET A 147 -19.87 -16.07 4.09
C MET A 147 -21.33 -15.97 4.55
N GLU A 148 -22.00 -14.87 4.22
CA GLU A 148 -23.42 -14.69 4.55
C GLU A 148 -24.31 -15.70 3.82
N ARG A 149 -24.05 -15.93 2.53
CA ARG A 149 -24.83 -16.84 1.69
C ARG A 149 -24.66 -18.32 2.05
N TYR A 150 -23.44 -18.75 2.32
CA TYR A 150 -23.09 -20.16 2.53
C TYR A 150 -22.99 -20.53 4.01
N ARG A 151 -23.56 -19.71 4.90
CA ARG A 151 -23.79 -20.10 6.27
C ARG A 151 -24.80 -21.25 6.30
N CYS A 152 -24.37 -22.39 6.81
CA CYS A 152 -25.17 -23.60 6.86
C CYS A 152 -26.27 -23.46 7.92
N LEU A 153 -27.52 -23.49 7.46
CA LEU A 153 -28.71 -23.45 8.29
C LEU A 153 -29.44 -24.80 8.39
N ASP A 154 -28.94 -25.82 7.71
CA ASP A 154 -29.53 -27.15 7.76
C ASP A 154 -29.33 -27.81 9.13
N ASP A 155 -30.42 -28.24 9.74
CA ASP A 155 -30.47 -28.91 11.03
C ASP A 155 -29.83 -30.31 10.99
N ASN A 156 -29.83 -30.96 9.83
CA ASN A 156 -29.26 -32.28 9.63
C ASN A 156 -27.77 -32.26 9.33
N CYS A 157 -27.23 -31.09 8.98
CA CYS A 157 -25.81 -30.92 8.70
C CYS A 157 -25.00 -30.87 10.01
N THR A 158 -23.98 -31.72 10.14
CA THR A 158 -23.09 -31.73 11.32
C THR A 158 -22.21 -30.46 11.43
N ASN A 159 -22.18 -29.64 10.38
CA ASN A 159 -21.50 -28.37 10.29
C ASN A 159 -22.46 -27.17 10.30
N LYS A 160 -23.66 -27.34 10.89
CA LYS A 160 -24.61 -26.26 11.16
C LYS A 160 -23.93 -25.05 11.82
N ASN A 161 -24.36 -23.85 11.45
CA ASN A 161 -23.83 -22.55 11.86
C ASN A 161 -22.42 -22.20 11.35
N ASN A 162 -21.71 -23.13 10.73
CA ASN A 162 -20.47 -22.86 9.99
C ASN A 162 -20.77 -22.72 8.49
N TYR A 163 -19.74 -22.67 7.65
CA TYR A 163 -19.88 -22.45 6.22
C TYR A 163 -19.84 -23.76 5.42
N CYS A 164 -20.85 -23.96 4.57
CA CYS A 164 -20.99 -25.14 3.73
C CYS A 164 -21.44 -24.76 2.32
N PHE A 165 -20.92 -25.49 1.33
CA PHE A 165 -21.46 -25.50 -0.02
C PHE A 165 -22.35 -26.75 -0.18
N PRO A 166 -23.67 -26.63 -0.37
CA PRO A 166 -24.53 -27.77 -0.67
C PRO A 166 -24.32 -28.21 -2.12
N ASP A 167 -24.26 -29.52 -2.36
CA ASP A 167 -24.13 -30.07 -3.71
C ASP A 167 -25.38 -29.73 -4.55
N PRO A 168 -25.24 -29.25 -5.79
CA PRO A 168 -26.38 -28.92 -6.64
C PRO A 168 -27.24 -30.13 -7.03
N THR A 169 -26.68 -31.34 -6.99
CA THR A 169 -27.34 -32.58 -7.38
C THR A 169 -27.91 -33.36 -6.21
N ASP A 170 -27.27 -33.32 -5.04
CA ASP A 170 -27.79 -33.90 -3.79
C ASP A 170 -27.77 -32.86 -2.66
N PRO A 171 -28.92 -32.26 -2.31
CA PRO A 171 -29.02 -31.27 -1.25
C PRO A 171 -28.58 -31.75 0.14
N ASN A 172 -28.46 -33.07 0.36
CA ASN A 172 -28.00 -33.61 1.64
C ASN A 172 -26.46 -33.69 1.73
N LEU A 173 -25.76 -33.51 0.60
CA LEU A 173 -24.30 -33.50 0.56
C LEU A 173 -23.80 -32.07 0.72
N HIS A 174 -23.10 -31.82 1.81
CA HIS A 174 -22.50 -30.52 2.11
C HIS A 174 -20.98 -30.64 2.08
N TYR A 175 -20.30 -29.64 1.53
CA TYR A 175 -18.85 -29.52 1.56
C TYR A 175 -18.44 -28.37 2.49
N ASN A 176 -17.46 -28.58 3.37
CA ASN A 176 -17.00 -27.53 4.29
C ASN A 176 -16.21 -26.47 3.52
N ILE A 177 -16.50 -25.19 3.77
CA ILE A 177 -15.76 -24.08 3.18
C ILE A 177 -14.86 -23.44 4.24
N THR A 178 -13.55 -23.55 4.05
CA THR A 178 -12.54 -22.91 4.91
C THR A 178 -12.38 -21.42 4.59
N ALA A 179 -11.73 -20.66 5.47
CA ALA A 179 -11.46 -19.24 5.24
C ALA A 179 -10.64 -18.99 3.96
N ALA A 180 -9.59 -19.78 3.73
CA ALA A 180 -8.76 -19.69 2.53
C ALA A 180 -9.55 -19.99 1.24
N GLN A 181 -10.52 -20.91 1.31
CA GLN A 181 -11.39 -21.23 0.17
C GLN A 181 -12.40 -20.11 -0.12
N HIS A 182 -12.91 -19.42 0.91
CA HIS A 182 -13.74 -18.22 0.71
C HIS A 182 -12.94 -17.11 0.03
N GLU A 183 -11.71 -16.84 0.49
CA GLU A 183 -10.84 -15.84 -0.10
C GLU A 183 -10.51 -16.16 -1.56
N MET A 184 -10.15 -17.42 -1.85
CA MET A 184 -9.90 -17.87 -3.22
C MET A 184 -11.13 -17.71 -4.11
N TRP A 185 -12.32 -18.09 -3.63
CA TRP A 185 -13.56 -17.92 -4.38
C TRP A 185 -13.87 -16.44 -4.62
N ALA A 186 -13.77 -15.59 -3.60
CA ALA A 186 -13.99 -14.15 -3.71
C ALA A 186 -13.05 -13.50 -4.75
N ASN A 187 -11.78 -13.89 -4.75
CA ASN A 187 -10.81 -13.45 -5.75
C ASN A 187 -11.18 -13.91 -7.17
N SER A 188 -11.67 -15.14 -7.33
CA SER A 188 -12.16 -15.63 -8.62
C SER A 188 -13.44 -14.92 -9.10
N ILE A 189 -14.28 -14.42 -8.18
CA ILE A 189 -15.42 -13.57 -8.56
C ILE A 189 -14.92 -12.20 -9.01
N ALA A 190 -13.97 -11.61 -8.29
CA ALA A 190 -13.36 -10.32 -8.65
C ALA A 190 -12.65 -10.37 -10.01
N SER A 191 -12.05 -11.49 -10.38
CA SER A 191 -11.46 -11.70 -11.71
C SER A 191 -12.46 -12.04 -12.82
N GLY A 192 -13.72 -12.34 -12.46
CA GLY A 192 -14.78 -12.72 -13.41
C GLY A 192 -14.78 -14.19 -13.82
N GLU A 193 -14.00 -15.04 -13.16
CA GLU A 193 -13.93 -16.48 -13.41
C GLU A 193 -15.04 -17.28 -12.70
N ALA A 194 -15.64 -16.70 -11.66
CA ALA A 194 -16.67 -17.35 -10.84
C ALA A 194 -17.79 -16.36 -10.47
N THR A 195 -18.86 -16.88 -9.89
CA THR A 195 -19.97 -16.07 -9.36
C THR A 195 -20.27 -16.46 -7.92
N LEU A 196 -21.13 -15.70 -7.23
CA LEU A 196 -21.56 -16.03 -5.87
C LEU A 196 -22.30 -17.37 -5.82
N GLN A 197 -22.97 -17.77 -6.89
CA GLN A 197 -23.75 -19.01 -6.98
C GLN A 197 -22.90 -20.19 -7.45
N GLN A 198 -21.90 -19.91 -8.29
CA GLN A 198 -21.09 -20.94 -8.92
C GLN A 198 -19.63 -20.83 -8.46
N PRO A 199 -19.17 -21.76 -7.60
CA PRO A 199 -17.77 -21.81 -7.20
C PRO A 199 -16.83 -22.06 -8.38
N PRO A 200 -15.55 -21.64 -8.28
CA PRO A 200 -14.56 -21.95 -9.28
C PRO A 200 -14.44 -23.46 -9.48
N TYR A 201 -14.32 -23.91 -10.72
CA TYR A 201 -14.26 -25.36 -11.04
C TYR A 201 -13.18 -26.12 -10.25
N LYS A 202 -12.03 -25.48 -10.03
CA LYS A 202 -10.93 -26.06 -9.23
C LYS A 202 -11.33 -26.33 -7.78
N LEU A 203 -12.16 -25.46 -7.20
CA LEU A 203 -12.65 -25.61 -5.83
C LEU A 203 -13.66 -26.76 -5.73
N ILE A 204 -14.58 -26.85 -6.71
CA ILE A 204 -15.53 -27.97 -6.81
C ILE A 204 -14.78 -29.30 -6.90
N ARG A 205 -13.79 -29.40 -7.80
CA ARG A 205 -12.96 -30.62 -7.94
C ARG A 205 -12.23 -30.99 -6.65
N TYR A 206 -11.72 -30.01 -5.92
CA TYR A 206 -11.05 -30.23 -4.65
C TYR A 206 -12.02 -30.79 -3.60
N TRP A 207 -13.23 -30.23 -3.52
CA TRP A 207 -14.28 -30.73 -2.64
C TRP A 207 -14.71 -32.15 -2.98
N GLU A 208 -14.91 -32.45 -4.26
CA GLU A 208 -15.33 -33.78 -4.72
C GLU A 208 -14.26 -34.86 -4.48
N ARG A 209 -12.98 -34.55 -4.73
CA ARG A 209 -11.91 -35.57 -4.80
C ARG A 209 -11.04 -35.66 -3.55
N GLU A 210 -10.69 -34.53 -2.97
CA GLU A 210 -9.68 -34.46 -1.91
C GLU A 210 -10.32 -34.28 -0.52
N GLN A 211 -11.23 -33.32 -0.40
CA GLN A 211 -11.82 -32.97 0.89
C GLN A 211 -12.99 -33.88 1.26
N GLY A 212 -13.82 -34.23 0.28
CA GLY A 212 -15.03 -35.03 0.47
C GLY A 212 -16.17 -34.28 1.17
N PRO A 213 -17.37 -34.88 1.18
CA PRO A 213 -18.53 -34.32 1.87
C PRO A 213 -18.38 -34.40 3.38
N ILE A 214 -19.07 -33.51 4.08
CA ILE A 214 -19.17 -33.48 5.53
C ILE A 214 -19.94 -34.72 5.98
N THR A 215 -19.29 -35.56 6.78
CA THR A 215 -19.92 -36.75 7.37
C THR A 215 -19.93 -36.64 8.89
N ARG A 216 -20.71 -37.49 9.58
CA ARG A 216 -20.67 -37.57 11.05
C ARG A 216 -19.27 -37.92 11.59
N GLN A 217 -18.44 -38.61 10.81
CA GLN A 217 -17.09 -39.00 11.19
C GLN A 217 -16.03 -37.92 10.87
N SER A 218 -16.34 -36.96 9.98
CA SER A 218 -15.41 -35.88 9.60
C SER A 218 -15.27 -34.78 10.66
N ARG A 219 -15.98 -34.86 11.80
CA ARG A 219 -15.65 -34.14 13.03
C ARG A 219 -14.43 -34.76 13.71
N GLN A 220 -13.33 -34.95 12.99
CA GLN A 220 -12.05 -34.84 13.65
C GLN A 220 -11.68 -33.35 13.61
N PRO A 221 -11.35 -32.72 14.75
CA PRO A 221 -10.70 -31.43 14.69
C PRO A 221 -9.54 -31.62 13.71
N LEU A 222 -9.45 -30.80 12.66
CA LEU A 222 -8.24 -30.79 11.84
C LEU A 222 -7.10 -30.64 12.84
N LYS A 223 -6.34 -31.71 13.06
CA LYS A 223 -5.08 -31.63 13.79
C LYS A 223 -4.31 -30.65 12.94
N GLN A 224 -4.20 -29.40 13.41
CA GLN A 224 -3.30 -28.44 12.81
C GLN A 224 -1.98 -29.19 12.70
N SER A 225 -1.53 -29.46 11.49
CA SER A 225 -0.24 -30.12 11.35
C SER A 225 0.77 -29.23 12.06
N SER A 226 1.79 -29.82 12.67
CA SER A 226 2.84 -29.07 13.38
C SER A 226 3.42 -27.92 12.52
N LEU A 227 3.35 -28.04 11.18
CA LEU A 227 3.67 -27.00 10.20
C LEU A 227 2.71 -25.80 10.15
N GLN A 228 1.40 -25.98 10.40
CA GLN A 228 0.44 -24.87 10.50
C GLN A 228 0.55 -24.15 11.86
N GLN A 229 0.88 -24.87 12.93
CA GLN A 229 1.14 -24.26 14.24
C GLN A 229 2.41 -23.42 14.24
N THR A 230 3.48 -23.86 13.59
CA THR A 230 4.70 -23.05 13.47
C THR A 230 4.50 -21.84 12.56
N LYS A 231 3.72 -21.97 11.48
CA LYS A 231 3.40 -20.84 10.60
C LYS A 231 2.58 -19.77 11.32
N THR A 232 1.54 -20.16 12.07
CA THR A 232 0.73 -19.22 12.87
C THR A 232 1.50 -18.66 14.06
N ALA A 233 2.43 -19.40 14.65
CA ALA A 233 3.32 -18.88 15.70
C ALA A 233 4.33 -17.86 15.14
N MET A 234 4.90 -18.12 13.95
CA MET A 234 5.82 -17.19 13.28
C MET A 234 5.10 -15.94 12.77
N GLU A 235 3.89 -16.07 12.23
CA GLU A 235 3.03 -14.94 11.85
C GLU A 235 2.69 -14.09 13.08
N ARG A 236 2.30 -14.71 14.21
CA ARG A 236 2.10 -13.99 15.48
C ARG A 236 3.36 -13.32 15.99
N LEU A 237 4.53 -13.93 15.82
CA LEU A 237 5.80 -13.35 16.25
C LEU A 237 6.17 -12.13 15.40
N MET A 238 5.93 -12.20 14.08
CA MET A 238 6.09 -11.07 13.17
C MET A 238 5.09 -9.95 13.45
N GLU A 239 3.82 -10.27 13.69
CA GLU A 239 2.80 -9.29 14.09
C GLU A 239 3.17 -8.61 15.41
N MET A 240 3.66 -9.39 16.40
CA MET A 240 4.11 -8.82 17.68
C MET A 240 5.33 -7.93 17.51
N GLN A 241 6.29 -8.32 16.67
CA GLN A 241 7.47 -7.50 16.36
C GLN A 241 7.07 -6.20 15.64
N GLN A 242 6.13 -6.29 14.68
CA GLN A 242 5.60 -5.14 13.97
C GLN A 242 4.85 -4.20 14.92
N GLN A 243 3.98 -4.75 15.79
CA GLN A 243 3.25 -3.98 16.78
C GLN A 243 4.18 -3.30 17.80
N MET A 244 5.26 -3.96 18.20
CA MET A 244 6.29 -3.36 19.07
C MET A 244 7.02 -2.22 18.35
N GLN A 245 7.33 -2.39 17.07
CA GLN A 245 7.98 -1.35 16.27
C GLN A 245 7.06 -0.14 16.06
N GLU A 246 5.76 -0.38 15.82
CA GLU A 246 4.74 0.66 15.72
C GLU A 246 4.56 1.40 17.05
N GLN A 247 4.50 0.69 18.18
CA GLN A 247 4.44 1.32 19.50
C GLN A 247 5.68 2.16 19.80
N MET A 248 6.87 1.69 19.43
CA MET A 248 8.11 2.46 19.58
C MET A 248 8.09 3.74 18.74
N LEU A 249 7.62 3.66 17.49
CA LEU A 249 7.45 4.83 16.62
C LEU A 249 6.41 5.80 17.18
N GLN A 250 5.30 5.29 17.71
CA GLN A 250 4.23 6.09 18.28
C GLN A 250 4.67 6.78 19.57
N ALA A 251 5.38 6.09 20.45
CA ALA A 251 5.98 6.66 21.66
C ALA A 251 6.97 7.78 21.30
N ARG A 252 7.85 7.53 20.33
CA ARG A 252 8.80 8.55 19.85
C ARG A 252 8.10 9.77 19.24
N MET A 253 6.97 9.57 18.57
CA MET A 253 6.16 10.66 18.01
C MET A 253 5.48 11.46 19.13
N MET A 254 4.97 10.79 20.17
CA MET A 254 4.40 11.45 21.36
C MET A 254 5.46 12.27 22.10
N ASP A 255 6.64 11.73 22.36
CA ASP A 255 7.75 12.47 23.00
C ASP A 255 8.13 13.72 22.20
N GLN A 256 8.11 13.62 20.87
CA GLN A 256 8.40 14.76 19.99
C GLN A 256 7.28 15.82 20.03
N LEU A 257 6.02 15.40 20.12
CA LEU A 257 4.88 16.29 20.27
C LEU A 257 4.90 17.01 21.63
N GLU A 258 5.14 16.28 22.71
CA GLU A 258 5.25 16.83 24.07
C GLU A 258 6.41 17.85 24.15
N ALA A 259 7.57 17.53 23.58
CA ALA A 259 8.70 18.47 23.53
C ALA A 259 8.42 19.73 22.69
N MET A 260 7.56 19.63 21.67
CA MET A 260 7.12 20.80 20.90
C MET A 260 6.11 21.64 21.69
N GLU A 261 5.17 21.00 22.38
CA GLU A 261 4.16 21.68 23.21
C GLU A 261 4.81 22.42 24.37
N GLU A 262 5.72 21.78 25.11
CA GLU A 262 6.45 22.43 26.21
C GLU A 262 7.29 23.62 25.71
N LYS A 263 7.86 23.51 24.50
CA LYS A 263 8.61 24.61 23.88
C LYS A 263 7.69 25.76 23.45
N GLN A 264 6.46 25.45 23.07
CA GLN A 264 5.47 26.44 22.70
C GLN A 264 4.93 27.17 23.94
N GLU A 265 4.59 26.44 25.01
CA GLU A 265 4.15 27.01 26.28
C GLU A 265 5.23 27.95 26.88
N ARG A 266 6.50 27.53 26.87
CA ARG A 266 7.62 28.38 27.31
C ARG A 266 7.78 29.66 26.48
N ARG A 267 7.37 29.66 25.20
CA ARG A 267 7.38 30.86 24.35
C ARG A 267 6.20 31.76 24.68
N GLU A 268 5.03 31.19 24.91
CA GLU A 268 3.82 31.90 25.29
C GLU A 268 4.00 32.58 26.65
N GLU A 269 4.48 31.88 27.67
CA GLU A 269 4.75 32.47 29.00
C GLU A 269 5.78 33.63 28.91
N ARG A 270 6.80 33.48 28.06
CA ARG A 270 7.79 34.55 27.83
C ARG A 270 7.18 35.77 27.14
N ASN A 271 6.24 35.55 26.23
CA ASN A 271 5.53 36.63 25.55
C ASN A 271 4.56 37.35 26.50
N GLU A 272 3.82 36.61 27.32
CA GLU A 272 2.94 37.16 28.36
C GLU A 272 3.72 37.99 29.38
N ARG A 273 4.85 37.47 29.88
CA ARG A 273 5.73 38.25 30.78
C ARG A 273 6.21 39.55 30.15
N ARG A 274 6.55 39.53 28.85
CA ARG A 274 6.95 40.74 28.11
C ARG A 274 5.79 41.70 27.94
N GLN A 275 4.58 41.19 27.69
CA GLN A 275 3.39 42.01 27.54
C GLN A 275 3.01 42.68 28.86
N MET A 276 2.98 41.93 29.97
CA MET A 276 2.77 42.45 31.32
C MET A 276 3.78 43.54 31.69
N GLN A 277 5.06 43.37 31.33
CA GLN A 277 6.07 44.42 31.56
C GLN A 277 5.83 45.67 30.72
N ARG A 278 5.32 45.54 29.49
CA ARG A 278 4.95 46.69 28.65
C ARG A 278 3.75 47.42 29.24
N GLU A 279 2.71 46.70 29.61
CA GLU A 279 1.51 47.26 30.24
C GLU A 279 1.85 47.96 31.56
N GLN A 280 2.67 47.35 32.42
CA GLN A 280 3.13 47.98 33.66
C GLN A 280 3.93 49.26 33.38
N ARG A 281 4.82 49.26 32.38
CA ARG A 281 5.60 50.45 32.01
C ARG A 281 4.71 51.56 31.45
N GLU A 282 3.71 51.20 30.64
CA GLU A 282 2.75 52.15 30.09
C GLU A 282 1.89 52.79 31.18
N LEU A 283 1.44 52.00 32.15
CA LEU A 283 0.67 52.48 33.31
C LEU A 283 1.50 53.43 34.18
N LEU A 284 2.79 53.14 34.36
CA LEU A 284 3.73 54.00 35.10
C LEU A 284 4.01 55.32 34.36
N LEU A 285 4.12 55.28 33.03
CA LEU A 285 4.23 56.48 32.18
C LEU A 285 2.95 57.32 32.21
N GLN A 286 1.78 56.69 32.20
CA GLN A 286 0.49 57.38 32.32
C GLN A 286 0.35 58.07 33.68
N GLN A 287 0.73 57.41 34.79
CA GLN A 287 0.74 58.04 36.11
C GLN A 287 1.70 59.22 36.16
N GLN A 288 2.89 59.10 35.55
CA GLN A 288 3.85 60.20 35.48
C GLN A 288 3.31 61.39 34.67
N GLN A 289 2.61 61.15 33.55
CA GLN A 289 1.94 62.22 32.80
C GLN A 289 0.83 62.90 33.61
N LEU A 290 0.07 62.14 34.41
CA LEU A 290 -0.94 62.71 35.31
C LEU A 290 -0.31 63.56 36.42
N LEU A 291 0.86 63.15 36.94
CA LEU A 291 1.64 63.92 37.92
C LEU A 291 2.34 65.15 37.31
N LEU A 292 2.59 65.15 36.00
CA LEU A 292 3.13 66.28 35.24
C LEU A 292 2.03 67.26 34.75
N GLN A 293 0.78 67.11 35.20
CA GLN A 293 -0.18 68.22 35.09
C GLN A 293 0.38 69.44 35.83
N PRO A 294 0.40 70.63 35.20
CA PRO A 294 1.13 71.77 35.74
C PRO A 294 0.34 72.39 36.88
N HIS A 295 0.58 71.95 38.11
CA HIS A 295 0.24 72.72 39.29
C HIS A 295 1.47 73.50 39.77
N LEU A 296 1.41 74.79 39.48
CA LEU A 296 2.31 75.84 39.91
C LEU A 296 2.48 75.84 41.43
N GLN A 297 3.73 76.00 41.88
CA GLN A 297 4.24 76.57 43.17
C GLN A 297 5.33 75.67 43.76
N SER A 298 6.63 75.97 43.63
CA SER A 298 7.43 77.06 44.23
C SER A 298 8.01 76.71 45.63
N LEU A 299 9.35 76.76 45.69
CA LEU A 299 10.29 77.04 46.80
C LEU A 299 11.13 75.90 47.40
N TYR A 300 12.44 75.98 47.09
CA TYR A 300 13.65 75.77 47.94
C TYR A 300 13.77 74.45 48.75
N ASN A 301 14.85 73.68 48.66
CA ASN A 301 16.24 74.10 48.88
C ASN A 301 17.25 73.03 48.35
N PRO A 302 18.49 73.39 47.97
CA PRO A 302 19.50 72.50 47.36
C PRO A 302 20.54 71.98 48.38
N LEU A 303 21.31 70.95 48.00
CA LEU A 303 22.77 70.74 48.21
C LEU A 303 23.15 69.22 48.29
N ARG A 304 23.64 68.68 47.15
CA ARG A 304 24.83 67.82 46.81
C ARG A 304 25.59 67.00 47.91
N PRO A 305 26.56 66.08 47.59
CA PRO A 305 27.05 65.56 46.28
C PRO A 305 27.47 64.06 46.15
N LEU A 306 27.58 63.64 44.88
CA LEU A 306 28.54 62.71 44.21
C LEU A 306 29.64 61.99 45.02
N LEU A 307 29.69 60.66 44.87
CA LEU A 307 30.87 59.75 44.77
C LEU A 307 30.32 58.44 44.17
N GLY A 308 30.91 57.67 43.25
CA GLY A 308 32.25 57.61 42.67
C GLY A 308 32.32 56.22 42.01
N ARG A 309 32.53 56.22 40.70
CA ARG A 309 32.63 55.09 39.77
C ARG A 309 33.78 54.14 40.14
N GLN A 310 33.58 52.82 40.07
CA GLN A 310 34.67 51.84 39.88
C GLN A 310 34.12 50.49 39.37
N ASP A 311 34.36 50.22 38.08
CA ASP A 311 34.42 48.85 37.52
C ASP A 311 35.77 48.23 37.87
N PRO A 312 35.88 46.89 37.95
CA PRO A 312 36.89 46.18 37.15
C PRO A 312 36.45 44.74 36.75
N PRO A 313 37.30 43.91 36.11
CA PRO A 313 37.80 44.05 34.75
C PRO A 313 37.53 42.80 33.89
N ASN A 314 37.75 43.00 32.58
CA ASN A 314 37.62 42.04 31.49
C ASN A 314 38.81 41.05 31.45
N LEU A 315 38.55 39.75 31.35
CA LEU A 315 39.54 38.72 31.01
C LEU A 315 39.16 38.02 29.72
N SER A 316 40.08 38.14 28.77
CA SER A 316 40.08 37.68 27.39
C SER A 316 40.26 36.16 27.27
N ALA A 317 39.53 35.52 26.35
CA ALA A 317 39.99 34.33 25.61
C ALA A 317 39.07 34.02 24.40
N PRO A 318 39.54 33.34 23.35
CA PRO A 318 39.25 33.70 21.97
C PRO A 318 38.25 32.81 21.21
N LEU A 319 37.70 33.41 20.15
CA LEU A 319 36.91 32.80 19.08
C LEU A 319 37.61 31.60 18.43
N ARG A 320 36.85 30.51 18.24
CA ARG A 320 37.17 29.48 17.24
C ARG A 320 35.92 29.12 16.43
N GLU A 321 36.12 29.11 15.12
CA GLU A 321 35.22 28.65 14.07
C GLU A 321 34.77 27.19 14.29
N SER A 322 33.48 26.94 14.05
CA SER A 322 32.93 25.59 13.91
C SER A 322 32.32 25.44 12.51
N THR A 323 33.07 24.76 11.64
CA THR A 323 32.66 24.18 10.35
C THR A 323 31.79 22.92 10.56
N PRO A 324 31.09 22.44 9.51
CA PRO A 324 29.85 21.66 9.65
C PRO A 324 30.04 20.15 9.87
N VAL A 325 28.94 19.59 10.38
CA VAL A 325 28.59 18.20 10.66
C VAL A 325 29.07 17.18 9.61
N ARG A 326 29.74 16.12 10.08
CA ARG A 326 29.89 14.84 9.35
C ARG A 326 29.10 13.75 10.11
N PRO A 327 28.23 12.96 9.46
CA PRO A 327 27.53 11.88 10.13
C PRO A 327 28.49 10.70 10.41
N LYS A 328 28.44 10.18 11.64
CA LYS A 328 29.17 8.98 12.06
C LYS A 328 28.44 7.74 11.54
N SER A 329 29.13 6.90 10.79
CA SER A 329 28.73 5.54 10.45
C SER A 329 28.80 4.66 11.69
N SER A 330 27.73 3.90 11.92
CA SER A 330 27.61 2.88 12.96
C SER A 330 27.88 1.50 12.37
N SER A 331 28.97 0.84 12.78
CA SER A 331 29.08 -0.61 13.03
C SER A 331 30.52 -1.00 13.40
N PRO A 332 30.74 -1.93 14.35
CA PRO A 332 32.02 -2.60 14.54
C PRO A 332 32.00 -3.88 13.71
N ILE A 333 32.56 -3.84 12.51
CA ILE A 333 32.94 -5.04 11.77
C ILE A 333 34.41 -4.83 11.44
N ASP A 334 35.26 -5.67 12.04
CA ASP A 334 36.69 -5.62 11.82
C ASP A 334 36.97 -6.06 10.38
N ALA A 335 37.76 -5.29 9.64
CA ALA A 335 37.92 -5.46 8.19
C ALA A 335 38.82 -6.63 7.79
N ASN A 336 39.14 -7.51 8.75
CA ASN A 336 40.06 -8.63 8.59
C ASN A 336 39.43 -10.00 8.91
N GLU A 337 38.12 -10.09 9.12
CA GLU A 337 37.44 -11.39 9.24
C GLU A 337 37.00 -11.87 7.85
N ASP A 338 37.54 -13.02 7.43
CA ASP A 338 37.26 -13.64 6.15
C ASP A 338 35.80 -14.15 6.14
N ASP A 339 35.02 -13.84 5.10
CA ASP A 339 33.58 -14.12 5.01
C ASP A 339 33.24 -15.63 5.21
N ALA A 340 34.24 -16.50 5.07
CA ALA A 340 34.15 -17.94 5.32
C ALA A 340 33.97 -18.29 6.81
N ASP A 341 34.57 -17.53 7.74
CA ASP A 341 34.51 -17.82 9.18
C ASP A 341 33.14 -17.42 9.78
N ILE A 342 32.53 -16.36 9.23
CA ILE A 342 31.17 -15.92 9.60
C ILE A 342 30.12 -16.97 9.20
N LEU A 343 30.33 -17.63 8.05
CA LEU A 343 29.42 -18.69 7.58
C LEU A 343 29.59 -19.98 8.38
N ALA A 344 30.80 -20.35 8.78
CA ALA A 344 31.05 -21.56 9.57
C ALA A 344 30.37 -21.51 10.96
N ALA A 345 30.44 -20.37 11.64
CA ALA A 345 29.80 -20.18 12.95
C ALA A 345 28.25 -20.27 12.90
N PHE A 346 27.65 -20.03 11.73
CA PHE A 346 26.19 -20.08 11.57
C PHE A 346 25.66 -21.51 11.34
N PHE A 347 26.51 -22.43 10.86
CA PHE A 347 26.12 -23.82 10.57
C PHE A 347 26.41 -24.81 11.71
N ASP A 348 27.17 -24.42 12.72
CA ASP A 348 27.50 -25.30 13.87
C ASP A 348 26.38 -25.42 14.91
N TRP A 349 25.29 -24.65 14.79
CA TRP A 349 24.14 -24.75 15.68
C TRP A 349 22.95 -25.45 15.02
N LYS A 350 23.21 -26.66 14.52
CA LYS A 350 22.19 -27.71 14.32
C LYS A 350 22.86 -29.08 14.07
N ILE A 351 23.17 -29.77 15.17
CA ILE A 351 23.13 -31.23 15.23
C ILE A 351 22.10 -31.60 16.30
#